data_AF-A0A510JC49-F1
#
_entry.id   AF-A0A510JC49-F1
#
_cell.length_a   1.000
_cell.length_b   1.000
_cell.length_c   1.000
_cell.angle_alpha   90.00
_cell.angle_beta   90.00
_cell.angle_gamma   90.00
#
_symmetry.space_group_name_H-M   'P 1'
#
loop_
_entity.id
_entity.type
_entity.pdbx_description
1 polymer ?
#
loop_
_entity_poly.entity_id
_entity_poly.type
_entity_poly.pdbx_seq_one_letter_code
_entity_poly.pdbx_strand_id
1 'polypeptide(L)'
;MKKVLLMGVLAVISVGVINVNASAATTKKSVKVASSESEKKAAVAQAEKFINGYLKSQDYSSDKWMEKAGTTKKFREEYKKYAQYIEISSKILETQDSKELAKLKQAQKYLENYSGTEYDPIFSAAIMNVGEKPVFKVISYNEKTGIAVLTNTNVLSTDPKVIVDGKSEDLNVEIPVKVVKQNGKWLVDGAGNVNLK
;
A
#
# COMPACT_ATOMS: atom_id res chain seq x y z
N MET A 1 1.92 33.78 28.42
CA MET A 1 3.25 33.39 27.90
C MET A 1 3.03 32.31 26.83
N LYS A 2 3.34 32.62 25.56
CA LYS A 2 3.22 31.68 24.43
C LYS A 2 4.35 30.66 24.49
N LYS A 3 4.03 29.36 24.60
CA LYS A 3 5.01 28.27 24.45
C LYS A 3 4.99 27.82 22.99
N VAL A 4 6.03 28.17 22.24
CA VAL A 4 6.30 27.62 20.90
C VAL A 4 7.10 26.35 21.12
N LEU A 5 6.52 25.19 20.83
CA LEU A 5 7.24 23.92 20.81
C LEU A 5 8.08 23.87 19.53
N LEU A 6 9.40 23.92 19.66
CA LEU A 6 10.32 23.60 18.57
C LEU A 6 10.15 22.12 18.21
N MET A 7 9.63 21.83 17.00
CA MET A 7 9.81 20.53 16.37
C MET A 7 11.25 20.43 15.87
N GLY A 8 11.97 19.43 16.37
CA GLY A 8 13.32 19.10 15.93
C GLY A 8 13.34 18.74 14.44
N VAL A 9 14.11 19.48 13.67
CA VAL A 9 14.46 19.16 12.29
C VAL A 9 15.50 18.04 12.33
N LEU A 10 15.13 16.82 11.92
CA LEU A 10 16.11 15.79 11.56
C LEU A 10 16.79 16.21 10.25
N ALA A 11 18.00 16.77 10.37
CA ALA A 11 18.87 17.01 9.23
C ALA A 11 19.53 15.68 8.82
N VAL A 12 19.06 15.06 7.74
CA VAL A 12 19.77 13.96 7.08
C VAL A 12 20.74 14.57 6.08
N ILE A 13 22.02 14.67 6.47
CA ILE A 13 23.12 15.07 5.59
C ILE A 13 23.43 13.87 4.69
N SER A 14 22.96 13.87 3.44
CA SER A 14 23.44 12.92 2.45
C SER A 14 24.74 13.45 1.83
N VAL A 15 25.87 12.94 2.34
CA VAL A 15 27.18 13.14 1.71
C VAL A 15 27.16 12.44 0.35
N GLY A 16 27.18 13.22 -0.72
CA GLY A 16 27.35 12.71 -2.08
C GLY A 16 28.77 12.21 -2.28
N VAL A 17 28.98 10.90 -2.27
CA VAL A 17 30.26 10.31 -2.68
C VAL A 17 30.22 10.11 -4.19
N ILE A 18 30.97 10.93 -4.92
CA ILE A 18 31.25 10.74 -6.34
C ILE A 18 32.39 9.72 -6.43
N ASN A 19 32.08 8.45 -6.64
CA ASN A 19 33.08 7.46 -7.04
C ASN A 19 32.98 7.21 -8.55
N VAL A 20 33.94 7.78 -9.27
CA VAL A 20 34.30 7.37 -10.63
C VAL A 20 35.12 6.09 -10.55
N ASN A 21 34.55 4.97 -10.98
CA ASN A 21 35.31 3.85 -11.54
C ASN A 21 34.40 3.01 -12.43
N ALA A 22 34.78 2.92 -13.70
CA ALA A 22 34.10 2.15 -14.73
C ALA A 22 34.44 0.66 -14.57
N SER A 23 33.44 -0.17 -14.26
CA SER A 23 33.40 -1.62 -14.55
C SER A 23 32.00 -2.17 -14.26
N ALA A 24 31.44 -2.90 -15.23
CA ALA A 24 30.12 -3.56 -15.25
C ALA A 24 28.91 -2.64 -15.01
N ALA A 25 28.29 -2.18 -16.11
CA ALA A 25 27.02 -1.46 -16.09
C ALA A 25 25.86 -2.37 -15.64
N THR A 26 25.79 -2.65 -14.33
CA THR A 26 24.50 -2.83 -13.68
C THR A 26 23.87 -1.44 -13.67
N THR A 27 22.99 -1.18 -14.64
CA THR A 27 22.16 0.02 -14.66
C THR A 27 21.39 0.09 -13.35
N LYS A 28 21.91 0.84 -12.37
CA LYS A 28 21.16 1.18 -11.15
C LYS A 28 19.86 1.81 -11.62
N LYS A 29 18.74 1.08 -11.45
CA LYS A 29 17.41 1.60 -11.74
C LYS A 29 17.25 2.92 -11.00
N SER A 30 17.15 4.02 -11.74
CA SER A 30 16.86 5.31 -11.13
C SER A 30 15.40 5.28 -10.66
N VAL A 31 15.22 5.36 -9.35
CA VAL A 31 13.92 5.50 -8.71
C VAL A 31 13.75 6.97 -8.37
N LYS A 32 12.68 7.60 -8.84
CA LYS A 32 12.39 9.02 -8.60
C LYS A 32 10.96 9.22 -8.13
N VAL A 33 10.73 10.25 -7.32
CA VAL A 33 9.41 10.76 -6.95
C VAL A 33 9.04 11.95 -7.86
N ALA A 34 7.76 12.33 -7.90
CA ALA A 34 7.30 13.42 -8.76
C ALA A 34 7.87 14.77 -8.30
N SER A 35 8.41 15.52 -9.25
CA SER A 35 9.11 16.80 -8.99
C SER A 35 8.46 18.01 -9.66
N SER A 36 7.53 17.78 -10.60
CA SER A 36 6.76 18.82 -11.29
C SER A 36 5.26 18.56 -11.22
N GLU A 37 4.45 19.58 -11.49
CA GLU A 37 2.98 19.46 -11.47
C GLU A 37 2.45 18.41 -12.46
N SER A 38 3.04 18.31 -13.65
CA SER A 38 2.66 17.29 -14.64
C SER A 38 3.05 15.88 -14.19
N GLU A 39 4.19 15.73 -13.51
CA GLU A 39 4.60 14.47 -12.91
C GLU A 39 3.68 14.06 -11.74
N LYS A 40 3.26 15.01 -10.91
CA LYS A 40 2.32 14.76 -9.82
C LYS A 40 0.98 14.26 -10.35
N LYS A 41 0.42 14.91 -11.37
CA LYS A 41 -0.82 14.47 -12.02
C LYS A 41 -0.72 13.04 -12.55
N ALA A 42 0.41 12.69 -13.16
CA ALA A 42 0.64 11.33 -13.64
C ALA A 42 0.79 10.30 -12.51
N ALA A 43 1.47 10.65 -11.42
CA ALA A 43 1.60 9.78 -10.24
C ALA A 43 0.24 9.56 -9.55
N VAL A 44 -0.54 10.63 -9.36
CA VAL A 44 -1.91 10.60 -8.81
C VAL A 44 -2.82 9.73 -9.68
N ALA A 45 -2.82 9.93 -10.99
CA ALA A 45 -3.62 9.13 -11.91
C ALA A 45 -3.25 7.63 -11.84
N GLN A 46 -1.96 7.32 -11.66
CA GLN A 46 -1.50 5.94 -11.49
C GLN A 46 -1.99 5.33 -10.16
N ALA A 47 -1.99 6.11 -9.07
CA ALA A 47 -2.51 5.65 -7.78
C ALA A 47 -4.02 5.36 -7.83
N GLU A 48 -4.82 6.29 -8.38
CA GLU A 48 -6.26 6.10 -8.54
C GLU A 48 -6.59 4.92 -9.44
N LYS A 49 -5.89 4.80 -10.58
CA LYS A 49 -6.07 3.68 -11.50
C LYS A 49 -5.79 2.35 -10.81
N PHE A 50 -4.74 2.28 -10.00
CA PHE A 50 -4.35 1.07 -9.29
C PHE A 50 -5.41 0.63 -8.27
N ILE A 51 -5.81 1.50 -7.33
CA ILE A 51 -6.77 1.13 -6.27
C ILE A 51 -8.15 0.81 -6.84
N ASN A 52 -8.66 1.63 -7.76
CA ASN A 52 -9.96 1.36 -8.38
C ASN A 52 -9.91 0.12 -9.28
N GLY A 53 -8.75 -0.21 -9.85
CA GLY A 53 -8.55 -1.45 -10.59
C GLY A 53 -8.49 -2.66 -9.67
N TYR A 54 -7.84 -2.54 -8.51
CA TYR A 54 -7.69 -3.59 -7.51
C TYR A 54 -9.04 -4.10 -7.03
N LEU A 55 -9.91 -3.17 -6.62
CA LEU A 55 -11.26 -3.46 -6.12
C LEU A 55 -12.20 -4.06 -7.18
N LYS A 56 -11.89 -3.87 -8.48
CA LYS A 56 -12.65 -4.46 -9.60
C LYS A 56 -12.09 -5.80 -10.04
N SER A 57 -10.88 -6.17 -9.59
CA SER A 57 -10.28 -7.44 -9.95
C SER A 57 -10.96 -8.55 -9.14
N GLN A 58 -11.68 -9.45 -9.82
CA GLN A 58 -12.38 -10.57 -9.18
C GLN A 58 -11.43 -11.63 -8.59
N ASP A 59 -10.13 -11.45 -8.82
CA ASP A 59 -9.06 -12.39 -8.47
C ASP A 59 -7.92 -11.57 -7.84
N TYR A 60 -8.22 -11.03 -6.66
CA TYR A 60 -7.28 -10.29 -5.83
C TYR A 60 -5.98 -11.12 -5.75
N SER A 61 -4.86 -10.52 -6.17
CA SER A 61 -3.52 -11.15 -6.15
C SER A 61 -3.08 -12.03 -7.33
N SER A 62 -3.78 -12.12 -8.47
CA SER A 62 -3.08 -12.75 -9.62
C SER A 62 -1.87 -11.88 -10.00
N ASP A 63 -0.66 -12.46 -9.89
CA ASP A 63 0.60 -11.77 -10.22
C ASP A 63 0.54 -11.07 -11.57
N LYS A 64 -0.19 -11.68 -12.51
CA LYS A 64 -0.45 -11.17 -13.85
C LYS A 64 -1.21 -9.86 -13.84
N TRP A 65 -2.24 -9.70 -13.01
CA TRP A 65 -2.94 -8.42 -12.89
C TRP A 65 -2.06 -7.36 -12.25
N MET A 66 -1.39 -7.68 -11.14
CA MET A 66 -0.51 -6.75 -10.42
C MET A 66 0.59 -6.20 -11.35
N GLU A 67 1.21 -7.05 -12.17
CA GLU A 67 2.21 -6.62 -13.13
C GLU A 67 1.62 -5.68 -14.20
N LYS A 68 0.49 -6.05 -14.80
CA LYS A 68 -0.23 -5.22 -15.80
C LYS A 68 -0.73 -3.90 -15.22
N ALA A 69 -1.06 -3.86 -13.94
CA ALA A 69 -1.51 -2.67 -13.23
C ALA A 69 -0.39 -1.62 -13.06
N GLY A 70 0.86 -1.97 -13.38
CA GLY A 70 2.01 -1.06 -13.28
C GLY A 70 2.54 -1.00 -11.85
N THR A 71 3.03 -2.14 -11.35
CA THR A 71 3.63 -2.27 -10.02
C THR A 71 5.13 -2.54 -10.10
N THR A 72 5.86 -2.22 -9.03
CA THR A 72 7.26 -2.66 -8.88
C THR A 72 7.34 -4.13 -8.50
N LYS A 73 8.48 -4.78 -8.81
CA LYS A 73 8.72 -6.17 -8.40
C LYS A 73 8.73 -6.29 -6.87
N LYS A 74 9.36 -5.34 -6.18
CA LYS A 74 9.45 -5.29 -4.72
C LYS A 74 8.07 -5.27 -4.08
N PHE A 75 7.18 -4.41 -4.57
CA PHE A 75 5.80 -4.35 -4.09
C PHE A 75 5.07 -5.69 -4.25
N ARG A 76 5.18 -6.34 -5.41
CA ARG A 76 4.55 -7.64 -5.64
C ARG A 76 5.10 -8.74 -4.74
N GLU A 77 6.41 -8.76 -4.53
CA GLU A 77 7.06 -9.73 -3.63
C GLU A 77 6.60 -9.55 -2.19
N GLU A 78 6.50 -8.30 -1.71
CA GLU A 78 5.99 -7.99 -0.38
C GLU A 78 4.49 -8.34 -0.24
N TYR A 79 3.69 -7.97 -1.24
CA TYR A 79 2.25 -8.29 -1.28
C TYR A 79 2.01 -9.79 -1.10
N LYS A 80 2.77 -10.64 -1.79
CA LYS A 80 2.65 -12.10 -1.68
C LYS A 80 2.85 -12.60 -0.25
N LYS A 81 3.71 -11.95 0.53
CA LYS A 81 3.96 -12.34 1.92
C LYS A 81 2.79 -12.01 2.82
N TYR A 82 2.17 -10.85 2.63
CA TYR A 82 0.90 -10.50 3.28
C TYR A 82 -0.23 -11.47 2.89
N ALA A 83 -0.40 -11.76 1.60
CA ALA A 83 -1.39 -12.73 1.13
C ALA A 83 -1.15 -14.14 1.70
N GLN A 84 0.10 -14.60 1.72
CA GLN A 84 0.48 -15.89 2.28
C GLN A 84 0.20 -15.97 3.80
N TYR A 85 0.45 -14.88 4.54
CA TYR A 85 0.12 -14.80 5.96
C TYR A 85 -1.38 -14.92 6.21
N ILE A 86 -2.21 -14.20 5.44
CA ILE A 86 -3.67 -14.28 5.53
C ILE A 86 -4.15 -15.71 5.24
N GLU A 87 -3.67 -16.32 4.16
CA GLU A 87 -4.06 -17.67 3.76
C GLU A 87 -3.72 -18.71 4.84
N ILE A 88 -2.51 -18.66 5.40
CA ILE A 88 -2.10 -19.55 6.49
C ILE A 88 -2.95 -19.30 7.74
N SER A 89 -3.22 -18.04 8.08
CA SER A 89 -4.03 -17.68 9.24
C SER A 89 -5.45 -18.25 9.12
N SER A 90 -6.08 -18.15 7.94
CA SER A 90 -7.39 -18.77 7.68
C SER A 90 -7.34 -20.29 7.78
N LYS A 91 -6.33 -20.94 7.18
CA LYS A 91 -6.16 -22.40 7.26
C LYS A 91 -5.99 -22.89 8.70
N ILE A 92 -5.28 -22.14 9.54
CA ILE A 92 -5.11 -22.47 10.97
C ILE A 92 -6.47 -22.51 11.69
N LEU A 93 -7.39 -21.59 11.38
CA LEU A 93 -8.72 -21.55 11.99
C LEU A 93 -9.59 -22.74 11.59
N GLU A 94 -9.39 -23.28 10.39
CA GLU A 94 -10.17 -24.38 9.84
C GLU A 94 -9.56 -25.77 10.11
N THR A 95 -8.27 -25.84 10.47
CA THR A 95 -7.53 -27.10 10.61
C THR A 95 -7.76 -27.77 11.97
N GLN A 96 -8.34 -28.97 11.95
CA GLN A 96 -8.51 -29.81 13.13
C GLN A 96 -7.36 -30.81 13.35
N ASP A 97 -6.65 -31.19 12.29
CA ASP A 97 -5.52 -32.13 12.39
C ASP A 97 -4.32 -31.48 13.11
N SER A 98 -3.92 -32.06 14.24
CA SER A 98 -2.86 -31.50 15.08
C SER A 98 -1.48 -31.41 14.41
N LYS A 99 -1.17 -32.34 13.49
CA LYS A 99 0.13 -32.34 12.78
C LYS A 99 0.16 -31.26 11.72
N GLU A 100 -0.91 -31.12 10.95
CA GLU A 100 -1.03 -30.06 9.96
C GLU A 100 -1.08 -28.68 10.61
N LEU A 101 -1.82 -28.54 11.73
CA LEU A 101 -1.85 -27.33 12.53
C LEU A 101 -0.45 -26.90 12.99
N ALA A 102 0.39 -27.85 13.42
CA ALA A 102 1.76 -27.56 13.82
C ALA A 102 2.62 -27.05 12.65
N LYS A 103 2.46 -27.62 11.44
CA LYS A 103 3.17 -27.14 10.24
C LYS A 103 2.73 -25.74 9.84
N LEU A 104 1.42 -25.48 9.85
CA LEU A 104 0.86 -24.16 9.51
C LEU A 104 1.35 -23.09 10.50
N LYS A 105 1.31 -23.38 11.81
CA LYS A 105 1.84 -22.47 12.84
C LYS A 105 3.34 -22.20 12.66
N GLN A 106 4.12 -23.22 12.31
CA GLN A 106 5.54 -23.05 12.02
C GLN A 106 5.78 -22.19 10.77
N ALA A 107 4.97 -22.36 9.73
CA ALA A 107 5.02 -21.53 8.53
C ALA A 107 4.62 -20.07 8.82
N GLN A 108 3.59 -19.86 9.63
CA GLN A 108 3.14 -18.53 10.06
C GLN A 108 4.21 -17.79 10.86
N LYS A 109 5.01 -18.49 11.68
CA LYS A 109 6.10 -17.89 12.45
C LYS A 109 7.16 -17.22 11.56
N TYR A 110 7.42 -17.75 10.36
CA TYR A 110 8.32 -17.10 9.39
C TYR A 110 7.72 -15.84 8.74
N LEU A 111 6.44 -15.57 9.00
CA LEU A 111 5.68 -14.44 8.48
C LEU A 111 5.18 -13.53 9.62
N GLU A 112 5.75 -13.61 10.82
CA GLU A 112 5.29 -12.82 11.98
C GLU A 112 5.34 -11.30 11.73
N ASN A 113 6.25 -10.82 10.87
CA ASN A 113 6.33 -9.41 10.46
C ASN A 113 5.10 -8.91 9.68
N TYR A 114 4.23 -9.82 9.24
CA TYR A 114 2.99 -9.53 8.53
C TYR A 114 1.75 -9.70 9.44
N SER A 115 1.98 -9.99 10.73
CA SER A 115 0.91 -10.10 11.72
C SER A 115 0.09 -8.81 11.84
N GLY A 116 -1.19 -8.97 12.18
CA GLY A 116 -2.16 -7.88 12.21
C GLY A 116 -2.78 -7.52 10.86
N THR A 117 -2.40 -8.21 9.77
CA THR A 117 -3.11 -8.09 8.49
C THR A 117 -4.18 -9.17 8.39
N GLU A 118 -5.40 -8.74 8.08
CA GLU A 118 -6.59 -9.59 8.07
C GLU A 118 -7.35 -9.40 6.76
N TYR A 119 -7.98 -10.44 6.22
CA TYR A 119 -8.83 -10.42 5.02
C TYR A 119 -8.17 -10.01 3.69
N ASP A 120 -7.51 -8.85 3.61
CA ASP A 120 -6.92 -8.29 2.40
C ASP A 120 -5.52 -7.69 2.64
N PRO A 121 -4.52 -7.93 1.77
CA PRO A 121 -3.18 -7.37 1.95
C PRO A 121 -3.09 -5.84 1.98
N ILE A 122 -3.90 -5.14 1.17
CA ILE A 122 -3.84 -3.67 1.05
C ILE A 122 -4.78 -3.04 2.08
N PHE A 123 -6.02 -3.51 2.14
CA PHE A 123 -7.07 -2.91 2.95
C PHE A 123 -7.16 -3.49 4.37
N SER A 124 -6.54 -4.64 4.64
CA SER A 124 -6.79 -5.39 5.87
C SER A 124 -8.31 -5.54 6.14
N ALA A 125 -8.71 -5.53 7.40
CA ALA A 125 -10.11 -5.45 7.84
C ALA A 125 -10.88 -4.24 7.27
N ALA A 126 -10.23 -3.17 6.83
CA ALA A 126 -10.93 -2.02 6.24
C ALA A 126 -11.63 -2.37 4.91
N ILE A 127 -11.29 -3.51 4.28
CA ILE A 127 -11.97 -3.98 3.06
C ILE A 127 -13.48 -4.16 3.28
N MET A 128 -13.89 -4.51 4.50
CA MET A 128 -15.30 -4.67 4.87
C MET A 128 -16.07 -3.35 4.89
N ASN A 129 -15.37 -2.22 4.88
CA ASN A 129 -15.92 -0.87 4.99
C ASN A 129 -15.86 -0.09 3.68
N VAL A 130 -15.37 -0.70 2.60
CA VAL A 130 -15.16 -0.04 1.31
C VAL A 130 -16.48 0.22 0.56
N GLY A 131 -17.57 -0.45 0.92
CA GLY A 131 -18.88 -0.33 0.27
C GLY A 131 -18.97 -1.13 -1.05
N GLU A 132 -20.14 -1.16 -1.67
CA GLU A 132 -20.41 -2.03 -2.83
C GLU A 132 -19.78 -1.50 -4.13
N LYS A 133 -19.78 -0.17 -4.32
CA LYS A 133 -19.34 0.48 -5.57
C LYS A 133 -18.36 1.62 -5.30
N PRO A 134 -17.24 1.35 -4.61
CA PRO A 134 -16.28 2.37 -4.23
C PRO A 134 -15.69 3.09 -5.44
N VAL A 135 -15.43 4.39 -5.27
CA VAL A 135 -14.60 5.17 -6.18
C VAL A 135 -13.57 5.92 -5.35
N PHE A 136 -12.31 5.51 -5.45
CA PHE A 136 -11.23 6.14 -4.71
C PHE A 136 -10.63 7.31 -5.48
N LYS A 137 -10.48 8.46 -4.81
CA LYS A 137 -9.84 9.67 -5.32
C LYS A 137 -8.76 10.16 -4.38
N VAL A 138 -7.70 10.74 -4.95
CA VAL A 138 -6.60 11.31 -4.15
C VAL A 138 -7.06 12.59 -3.46
N ILE A 139 -6.83 12.67 -2.16
CA ILE A 139 -7.06 13.86 -1.32
C ILE A 139 -5.78 14.59 -0.97
N SER A 140 -4.63 13.90 -0.99
CA SER A 140 -3.32 14.52 -0.77
C SER A 140 -2.20 13.74 -1.43
N TYR A 141 -1.10 14.44 -1.75
CA TYR A 141 0.12 13.84 -2.29
C TYR A 141 1.36 14.42 -1.60
N ASN A 142 2.22 13.55 -1.09
CA ASN A 142 3.49 13.92 -0.49
C ASN A 142 4.63 13.72 -1.49
N GLU A 143 5.19 14.83 -1.98
CA GLU A 143 6.26 14.83 -2.99
C GLU A 143 7.58 14.25 -2.49
N LYS A 144 7.83 14.29 -1.18
CA LYS A 144 9.08 13.74 -0.60
C LYS A 144 9.05 12.22 -0.58
N THR A 145 7.89 11.64 -0.31
CA THR A 145 7.73 10.18 -0.15
C THR A 145 7.12 9.51 -1.37
N GLY A 146 6.49 10.27 -2.26
CA GLY A 146 5.72 9.77 -3.40
C GLY A 146 4.38 9.14 -2.99
N ILE A 147 3.89 9.41 -1.78
CA ILE A 147 2.66 8.80 -1.25
C ILE A 147 1.46 9.69 -1.59
N ALA A 148 0.49 9.11 -2.31
CA ALA A 148 -0.84 9.65 -2.49
C ALA A 148 -1.78 9.02 -1.45
N VAL A 149 -2.60 9.83 -0.77
CA VAL A 149 -3.67 9.31 0.11
C VAL A 149 -4.98 9.39 -0.65
N LEU A 150 -5.69 8.27 -0.75
CA LEU A 150 -6.98 8.16 -1.44
C LEU A 150 -8.10 7.91 -0.45
N THR A 151 -9.28 8.46 -0.70
CA THR A 151 -10.51 8.13 0.03
C THR A 151 -11.63 7.73 -0.92
N ASN A 152 -12.60 6.96 -0.44
CA ASN A 152 -13.81 6.65 -1.19
C ASN A 152 -14.69 7.90 -1.32
N THR A 153 -14.93 8.35 -2.55
CA THR A 153 -15.81 9.49 -2.86
C THR A 153 -17.20 9.08 -3.31
N ASN A 154 -17.46 7.78 -3.45
CA ASN A 154 -18.79 7.25 -3.77
C ASN A 154 -19.35 6.51 -2.56
N VAL A 155 -19.67 7.28 -1.51
CA VAL A 155 -20.30 6.75 -0.30
C VAL A 155 -21.81 6.69 -0.51
N LEU A 156 -22.36 5.49 -0.50
CA LEU A 156 -23.79 5.24 -0.65
C LEU A 156 -24.48 5.29 0.72
N SER A 157 -25.78 5.59 0.73
CA SER A 157 -26.57 5.59 1.98
C SER A 157 -26.63 4.21 2.65
N THR A 158 -26.39 3.15 1.89
CA THR A 158 -26.32 1.75 2.33
C THR A 158 -24.94 1.35 2.87
N ASP A 159 -23.93 2.20 2.69
CA ASP A 159 -22.59 1.88 3.18
C ASP A 159 -22.53 1.97 4.71
N PRO A 160 -21.60 1.23 5.36
CA PRO A 160 -21.46 1.25 6.81
C PRO A 160 -21.22 2.67 7.35
N LYS A 161 -21.93 2.99 8.44
CA LYS A 161 -21.78 4.25 9.18
C LYS A 161 -21.37 3.97 10.61
N VAL A 162 -20.64 4.90 11.20
CA VAL A 162 -20.28 4.87 12.62
C VAL A 162 -21.06 5.93 13.38
N ILE A 163 -21.26 5.73 14.68
CA ILE A 163 -21.86 6.74 15.56
C ILE A 163 -20.75 7.47 16.30
N VAL A 164 -20.59 8.76 16.02
CA VAL A 164 -19.65 9.66 16.70
C VAL A 164 -20.48 10.74 17.40
N ASP A 165 -20.36 10.85 18.71
CA ASP A 165 -21.11 11.81 19.53
C ASP A 165 -22.63 11.83 19.25
N GLY A 166 -23.21 10.64 19.08
CA GLY A 166 -24.65 10.46 18.80
C GLY A 166 -25.08 10.79 17.37
N LYS A 167 -24.14 11.10 16.47
CA LYS A 167 -24.39 11.36 15.06
C LYS A 167 -23.87 10.24 14.19
N SER A 168 -24.62 9.90 13.15
CA SER A 168 -24.19 8.93 12.16
C SER A 168 -23.24 9.60 11.17
N GLU A 169 -22.02 9.08 11.08
CA GLU A 169 -20.96 9.56 10.20
C GLU A 169 -20.53 8.47 9.23
N ASP A 170 -20.12 8.89 8.03
CA ASP A 170 -19.59 7.99 7.01
C ASP A 170 -18.25 7.41 7.47
N LEU A 171 -18.10 6.09 7.32
CA LEU A 171 -16.86 5.43 7.63
C LEU A 171 -15.84 5.65 6.50
N ASN A 172 -15.05 6.71 6.63
CA ASN A 172 -14.04 7.05 5.63
C ASN A 172 -12.85 6.08 5.69
N VAL A 173 -12.66 5.32 4.61
CA VAL A 173 -11.47 4.49 4.40
C VAL A 173 -10.42 5.30 3.64
N GLU A 174 -9.32 5.62 4.30
CA GLU A 174 -8.16 6.25 3.66
C GLU A 174 -7.08 5.22 3.33
N ILE A 175 -6.65 5.18 2.07
CA ILE A 175 -5.62 4.26 1.58
C ILE A 175 -4.42 5.03 1.04
N PRO A 176 -3.26 4.96 1.71
CA PRO A 176 -2.01 5.47 1.18
C PRO A 176 -1.46 4.58 0.05
N VAL A 177 -0.97 5.19 -1.02
CA VAL A 177 -0.36 4.53 -2.19
C VAL A 177 0.95 5.24 -2.55
N LYS A 178 2.06 4.51 -2.47
CA LYS A 178 3.39 4.98 -2.85
C LYS A 178 3.61 4.76 -4.34
N VAL A 179 3.88 5.83 -5.07
CA VAL A 179 4.12 5.80 -6.53
C VAL A 179 5.51 6.32 -6.82
N VAL A 180 6.25 5.57 -7.64
CA VAL A 180 7.62 5.89 -8.05
C VAL A 180 7.77 5.85 -9.56
N LYS A 181 8.69 6.64 -10.09
CA LYS A 181 9.10 6.57 -11.49
C LYS A 181 10.28 5.61 -11.61
N GLN A 182 10.13 4.56 -12.40
CA GLN A 182 11.21 3.63 -12.77
C GLN A 182 11.25 3.49 -14.29
N ASN A 183 12.42 3.72 -14.89
CA ASN A 183 12.61 3.63 -16.35
C ASN A 183 11.57 4.44 -17.15
N GLY A 184 11.26 5.64 -16.68
CA GLY A 184 10.30 6.55 -17.32
C GLY A 184 8.83 6.25 -17.06
N LYS A 185 8.49 5.13 -16.40
CA LYS A 185 7.10 4.72 -16.09
C LYS A 185 6.77 4.98 -14.63
N TRP A 186 5.57 5.48 -14.37
CA TRP A 186 5.01 5.56 -13.01
C TRP A 186 4.50 4.18 -12.61
N LEU A 187 4.99 3.68 -11.49
CA LEU A 187 4.66 2.38 -10.93
C LEU A 187 4.23 2.53 -9.47
N VAL A 188 3.29 1.70 -9.05
CA VAL A 188 2.96 1.55 -7.63
C VAL A 188 4.04 0.71 -6.95
N ASP A 189 4.67 1.29 -5.94
CA ASP A 189 5.68 0.65 -5.10
C ASP A 189 5.14 0.26 -3.73
N GLY A 190 3.98 0.78 -3.31
CA GLY A 190 3.37 0.42 -2.03
C GLY A 190 1.91 0.84 -1.98
N ALA A 191 1.10 0.15 -1.18
CA ALA A 191 -0.31 0.47 -0.98
C ALA A 191 -0.81 -0.11 0.33
N GLY A 192 -1.57 0.68 1.10
CA GLY A 192 -2.14 0.25 2.37
C GLY A 192 -1.06 -0.28 3.31
N ASN A 193 -1.14 -1.54 3.74
CA ASN A 193 -0.11 -2.10 4.63
C ASN A 193 1.19 -2.50 3.92
N VAL A 194 1.21 -2.56 2.59
CA VAL A 194 2.28 -3.22 1.83
C VAL A 194 3.31 -2.22 1.31
N ASN A 195 4.58 -2.41 1.70
CA ASN A 195 5.77 -1.68 1.22
C ASN A 195 5.66 -0.13 1.24
N LEU A 196 5.07 0.43 2.28
CA LEU A 196 5.02 1.90 2.48
C LEU A 196 6.22 2.48 3.23
N LYS A 197 7.03 1.63 3.86
CA LYS A 197 8.25 2.04 4.57
C LYS A 197 9.40 2.39 3.60
#